data_AF-A0A958JN59-F1
#
_entry.id   AF-A0A958JN59-F1
#
_cell.length_a   1.000
_cell.length_b   1.000
_cell.length_c   1.000
_cell.angle_alpha   90.00
_cell.angle_beta   90.00
_cell.angle_gamma   90.00
#
_symmetry.space_group_name_H-M   'P 1'
#
loop_
_entity.id
_entity.type
_entity.pdbx_description
1 polymer ?
#
loop_
_entity_poly.entity_id
_entity_poly.type
_entity_poly.pdbx_seq_one_letter_code
_entity_poly.pdbx_strand_id
1 'polypeptide(L)'
;MNILLGVSGSIAAYKSCQLVRLLQKQGHHVRVILSPNATKFVTALSFEALTQQKVYQDMFGGNSFATEHIEIARWADLFLIAPASAQTIFGLAHGQADSLLLTVALAFEGPMMIAPAMNTKMWFAPALQSNLQLLKNRNVQVIEPRDGELACKEMGTGAMAEPDEILETVGAHFGKSRLKDKKIVITAGATREYLDPVRFLSNPSTGAMGIALAKRAHERGAEVILVHGPTQLSIPERISSVSVTSAQQMYDYVMSQTPSDVFISSAAVAD
;
A
#
# COMPACT_ATOMS: atom_id res chain seq x y z
N MET A 1 -3.99 5.30 0.92
CA MET A 1 -3.28 4.15 0.33
C MET A 1 -4.27 3.10 -0.09
N ASN A 2 -3.87 2.29 -1.06
CA ASN A 2 -4.60 1.14 -1.56
C ASN A 2 -4.13 -0.10 -0.79
N ILE A 3 -5.07 -0.77 -0.11
CA ILE A 3 -4.80 -1.98 0.68
C ILE A 3 -5.49 -3.15 0.02
N LEU A 4 -4.71 -4.16 -0.34
CA LEU A 4 -5.23 -5.44 -0.77
C LEU A 4 -5.35 -6.35 0.46
N LEU A 5 -6.58 -6.70 0.82
CA LEU A 5 -6.87 -7.58 1.94
C LEU A 5 -7.06 -9.02 1.45
N GLY A 6 -6.10 -9.88 1.75
CA GLY A 6 -6.22 -11.32 1.57
C GLY A 6 -6.92 -11.96 2.78
N VAL A 7 -7.95 -12.77 2.53
CA VAL A 7 -8.65 -13.52 3.58
C VAL A 7 -8.45 -15.00 3.32
N SER A 8 -7.85 -15.70 4.29
CA SER A 8 -7.64 -17.14 4.20
C SER A 8 -8.65 -17.96 5.02
N GLY A 9 -8.69 -19.27 4.80
CA GLY A 9 -9.60 -20.18 5.50
C GLY A 9 -9.29 -20.31 6.98
N SER A 10 -10.02 -19.57 7.83
CA SER A 10 -9.98 -19.65 9.28
C SER A 10 -11.32 -19.19 9.85
N ILE A 11 -11.69 -19.69 11.02
CA ILE A 11 -12.88 -19.23 11.74
C ILE A 11 -12.84 -17.72 12.02
N ALA A 12 -11.64 -17.12 12.10
CA ALA A 12 -11.47 -15.69 12.29
C ALA A 12 -11.81 -14.84 11.05
N ALA A 13 -12.16 -15.44 9.90
CA ALA A 13 -12.43 -14.71 8.66
C ALA A 13 -13.56 -13.68 8.77
N TYR A 14 -14.53 -13.86 9.69
CA TYR A 14 -15.56 -12.86 9.93
C TYR A 14 -14.99 -11.54 10.50
N LYS A 15 -13.87 -11.60 11.24
CA LYS A 15 -13.21 -10.40 11.79
C LYS A 15 -12.65 -9.52 10.68
N SER A 16 -12.32 -10.10 9.52
CA SER A 16 -11.89 -9.36 8.33
C SER A 16 -12.95 -8.38 7.83
N CYS A 17 -14.24 -8.69 8.01
CA CYS A 17 -15.33 -7.76 7.67
C CYS A 17 -15.26 -6.48 8.53
N GLN A 18 -15.00 -6.62 9.83
CA GLN A 18 -14.80 -5.48 10.73
C GLN A 18 -13.52 -4.71 10.36
N LEU A 19 -12.43 -5.42 10.08
CA LEU A 19 -11.17 -4.82 9.65
C LEU A 19 -11.33 -3.95 8.40
N VAL A 20 -12.08 -4.41 7.39
CA VAL A 20 -12.39 -3.60 6.20
C VAL A 20 -13.03 -2.27 6.59
N ARG A 21 -14.05 -2.28 7.47
CA ARG A 21 -14.73 -1.05 7.91
C ARG A 21 -13.77 -0.10 8.62
N LEU A 22 -12.89 -0.64 9.46
CA LEU A 22 -11.89 0.15 10.19
C LEU A 22 -10.86 0.79 9.25
N LEU A 23 -10.35 0.04 8.28
CA LEU A 23 -9.42 0.55 7.27
C LEU A 23 -10.07 1.65 6.40
N GLN A 24 -11.31 1.44 5.96
CA GLN A 24 -12.05 2.46 5.20
C GLN A 24 -12.34 3.72 6.02
N LYS A 25 -12.66 3.58 7.32
CA LYS A 25 -12.82 4.73 8.23
C LYS A 25 -11.54 5.57 8.36
N GLN A 26 -10.36 4.97 8.21
CA GLN A 26 -9.08 5.68 8.15
C GLN A 26 -8.75 6.23 6.75
N GLY A 27 -9.69 6.18 5.80
CA GLY A 27 -9.53 6.72 4.45
C GLY A 27 -8.74 5.83 3.50
N HIS A 28 -8.56 4.55 3.83
CA HIS A 28 -7.90 3.60 2.92
C HIS A 28 -8.87 3.04 1.89
N HIS A 29 -8.38 2.83 0.67
CA HIS A 29 -9.12 2.10 -0.36
C HIS A 29 -8.82 0.62 -0.20
N VAL A 30 -9.85 -0.21 -0.01
CA VAL A 30 -9.68 -1.64 0.28
C VAL A 30 -10.27 -2.48 -0.84
N ARG A 31 -9.47 -3.38 -1.41
CA ARG A 31 -9.93 -4.47 -2.28
C ARG A 31 -9.66 -5.80 -1.58
N VAL A 32 -10.49 -6.80 -1.83
CA VAL A 32 -10.45 -8.06 -1.09
C VAL A 32 -10.20 -9.23 -2.03
N ILE A 33 -9.28 -10.11 -1.65
CA ILE A 33 -9.08 -11.44 -2.27
C ILE A 33 -9.45 -12.51 -1.25
N LEU A 34 -10.35 -13.41 -1.60
CA LEU A 34 -10.66 -14.59 -0.80
C LEU A 34 -9.88 -15.79 -1.34
N SER A 35 -9.22 -16.53 -0.44
CA SER A 35 -8.75 -17.87 -0.79
C SER A 35 -9.94 -18.82 -1.01
N PRO A 36 -9.77 -19.93 -1.73
CA PRO A 36 -10.82 -20.93 -1.91
C PRO A 36 -11.40 -21.48 -0.59
N ASN A 37 -10.60 -21.55 0.49
CA ASN A 37 -11.10 -22.00 1.80
C ASN A 37 -11.76 -20.88 2.62
N ALA A 38 -11.48 -19.61 2.34
CA ALA A 38 -12.13 -18.49 3.03
C ALA A 38 -13.61 -18.36 2.67
N THR A 39 -13.96 -18.71 1.43
CA THR A 39 -15.35 -18.65 0.92
C THR A 39 -16.32 -19.55 1.70
N LYS A 40 -15.80 -20.56 2.42
CA LYS A 40 -16.56 -21.45 3.30
C LYS A 40 -16.92 -20.82 4.65
N PHE A 41 -16.23 -19.74 5.04
CA PHE A 41 -16.48 -19.02 6.30
C PHE A 41 -17.19 -17.69 6.07
N VAL A 42 -16.85 -17.00 4.98
CA VAL A 42 -17.37 -15.68 4.62
C VAL A 42 -17.60 -15.59 3.11
N THR A 43 -18.68 -14.95 2.69
CA THR A 43 -19.03 -14.83 1.26
C THR A 43 -18.45 -13.56 0.65
N ALA A 44 -18.19 -13.58 -0.67
CA ALA A 44 -17.79 -12.38 -1.42
C ALA A 44 -18.79 -11.24 -1.21
N LEU A 45 -20.09 -11.53 -1.26
CA LEU A 45 -21.17 -10.55 -1.09
C LEU A 45 -21.02 -9.69 0.18
N SER A 46 -20.53 -10.27 1.28
CA SER A 46 -20.31 -9.51 2.52
C SER A 46 -19.26 -8.41 2.33
N PHE A 47 -18.18 -8.71 1.62
CA PHE A 47 -17.13 -7.75 1.33
C PHE A 47 -17.50 -6.80 0.20
N GLU A 48 -18.22 -7.26 -0.83
CA GLU A 48 -18.73 -6.38 -1.90
C GLU A 48 -19.67 -5.31 -1.35
N ALA A 49 -20.57 -5.69 -0.42
CA ALA A 49 -21.46 -4.74 0.24
C ALA A 49 -20.71 -3.70 1.09
N LEU A 50 -19.62 -4.10 1.76
CA LEU A 50 -18.80 -3.20 2.58
C LEU A 50 -17.88 -2.29 1.74
N THR A 51 -17.26 -2.87 0.71
CA THR A 51 -16.25 -2.18 -0.10
C THR A 51 -16.83 -1.41 -1.27
N GLN A 52 -18.02 -1.80 -1.75
CA GLN A 52 -18.58 -1.35 -3.03
C GLN A 52 -17.62 -1.63 -4.19
N GLN A 53 -16.88 -2.74 -4.12
CA GLN A 53 -15.88 -3.18 -5.10
C GLN A 53 -16.05 -4.68 -5.36
N LYS A 54 -15.61 -5.13 -6.55
CA LYS A 54 -15.50 -6.57 -6.88
C LYS A 54 -14.58 -7.27 -5.88
N VAL A 55 -14.99 -8.43 -5.39
CA VAL A 55 -14.14 -9.32 -4.59
C VAL A 55 -13.51 -10.37 -5.50
N TYR A 56 -12.21 -10.56 -5.37
CA TYR A 56 -11.47 -11.53 -6.17
C TYR A 56 -11.47 -12.90 -5.48
N GLN A 57 -11.72 -13.97 -6.23
CA GLN A 57 -11.82 -15.33 -5.66
C GLN A 57 -11.10 -16.39 -6.50
N ASP A 58 -11.13 -16.26 -7.83
CA ASP A 58 -10.65 -17.28 -8.75
C ASP A 58 -9.65 -16.71 -9.74
N MET A 59 -8.59 -17.49 -10.02
CA MET A 59 -7.55 -17.19 -10.99
C MET A 59 -8.07 -17.29 -12.43
N PHE A 60 -9.09 -18.13 -12.66
CA PHE A 60 -9.62 -18.44 -14.00
C PHE A 60 -11.10 -18.06 -14.16
N GLY A 61 -11.60 -17.12 -13.34
CA GLY A 61 -12.99 -16.66 -13.43
C GLY A 61 -13.32 -16.08 -14.82
N GLY A 62 -14.57 -16.23 -15.27
CA GLY A 62 -15.00 -16.05 -16.67
C GLY A 62 -14.82 -14.67 -17.35
N ASN A 63 -14.19 -13.70 -16.68
CA ASN A 63 -13.81 -12.38 -17.24
C ASN A 63 -12.34 -12.01 -16.93
N SER A 64 -11.51 -12.99 -16.56
CA SER A 64 -10.12 -12.73 -16.18
C SER A 64 -9.27 -12.46 -17.42
N PHE A 65 -8.81 -11.23 -17.58
CA PHE A 65 -7.74 -10.93 -18.53
C PHE A 65 -6.46 -11.65 -18.07
N ALA A 66 -5.63 -12.11 -19.00
CA ALA A 66 -4.42 -12.91 -18.72
C ALA A 66 -3.45 -12.26 -17.70
N THR A 67 -3.60 -10.95 -17.43
CA THR A 67 -2.77 -10.13 -16.53
C THR A 67 -3.45 -9.69 -15.23
N GLU A 68 -4.67 -10.14 -14.91
CA GLU A 68 -5.46 -9.62 -13.76
C GLU A 68 -4.69 -9.72 -12.43
N HIS A 69 -3.97 -10.81 -12.18
CA HIS A 69 -3.16 -10.98 -10.95
C HIS A 69 -1.99 -9.97 -10.83
N ILE A 70 -1.38 -9.57 -11.94
CA ILE A 70 -0.32 -8.54 -11.96
C ILE A 70 -0.91 -7.16 -11.71
N GLU A 71 -2.06 -6.86 -12.30
CA GLU A 71 -2.74 -5.58 -12.11
C GLU A 71 -3.22 -5.40 -10.67
N ILE A 72 -3.75 -6.46 -10.06
CA ILE A 72 -4.15 -6.45 -8.65
C ILE A 72 -2.91 -6.20 -7.76
N ALA A 73 -1.79 -6.88 -8.03
CA ALA A 73 -0.55 -6.68 -7.28
C ALA A 73 -0.06 -5.22 -7.38
N ARG A 74 -0.02 -4.66 -8.60
CA ARG A 74 0.43 -3.27 -8.86
C ARG A 74 -0.48 -2.20 -8.27
N TRP A 75 -1.76 -2.51 -8.08
CA TRP A 75 -2.72 -1.57 -7.51
C TRP A 75 -2.47 -1.31 -6.02
N ALA A 76 -1.95 -2.30 -5.29
CA ALA A 76 -1.82 -2.27 -3.85
C ALA A 76 -0.53 -1.55 -3.39
N ASP A 77 -0.66 -0.69 -2.38
CA ASP A 77 0.47 -0.14 -1.63
C ASP A 77 0.89 -1.07 -0.47
N LEU A 78 -0.07 -1.89 0.01
CA LEU A 78 0.08 -2.87 1.08
C LEU A 78 -0.70 -4.14 0.73
N PHE A 79 -0.08 -5.30 0.87
CA PHE A 79 -0.79 -6.58 0.90
C PHE A 79 -0.89 -7.09 2.34
N LEU A 80 -2.10 -7.01 2.90
CA LEU A 80 -2.43 -7.48 4.24
C LEU A 80 -3.21 -8.79 4.16
N ILE A 81 -2.74 -9.87 4.79
CA ILE A 81 -3.47 -11.15 4.83
C ILE A 81 -3.97 -11.38 6.26
N ALA A 82 -5.28 -11.24 6.47
CA ALA A 82 -5.91 -11.35 7.78
C ALA A 82 -7.31 -11.97 7.65
N PRO A 83 -7.56 -13.17 8.23
CA PRO A 83 -6.58 -14.05 8.85
C PRO A 83 -5.64 -14.70 7.82
N ALA A 84 -4.44 -15.06 8.27
CA ALA A 84 -3.50 -15.94 7.59
C ALA A 84 -3.50 -17.33 8.25
N SER A 85 -4.03 -18.33 7.55
CA SER A 85 -4.06 -19.73 7.98
C SER A 85 -2.68 -20.35 7.81
N ALA A 86 -2.42 -21.45 8.52
CA ALA A 86 -1.17 -22.20 8.37
C ALA A 86 -0.88 -22.62 6.92
N GLN A 87 -1.93 -22.98 6.15
CA GLN A 87 -1.82 -23.32 4.74
C GLN A 87 -1.35 -22.13 3.89
N THR A 88 -1.95 -20.95 4.09
CA THR A 88 -1.54 -19.74 3.38
C THR A 88 -0.12 -19.34 3.76
N ILE A 89 0.26 -19.42 5.04
CA ILE A 89 1.63 -19.15 5.51
C ILE A 89 2.65 -20.09 4.84
N PHE A 90 2.34 -21.38 4.75
CA PHE A 90 3.17 -22.34 4.02
C PHE A 90 3.34 -21.94 2.55
N GLY A 91 2.23 -21.63 1.86
CA GLY A 91 2.25 -21.25 0.46
C GLY A 91 3.08 -20.00 0.18
N LEU A 92 2.93 -18.96 1.02
CA LEU A 92 3.77 -17.75 0.95
C LEU A 92 5.25 -18.06 1.17
N ALA A 93 5.56 -18.91 2.16
CA ALA A 93 6.93 -19.27 2.50
C ALA A 93 7.63 -20.04 1.38
N HIS A 94 6.90 -20.85 0.61
CA HIS A 94 7.46 -21.73 -0.42
C HIS A 94 7.19 -21.28 -1.86
N GLY A 95 6.57 -20.11 -2.05
CA GLY A 95 6.29 -19.59 -3.40
C GLY A 95 5.24 -20.39 -4.17
N GLN A 96 4.27 -20.97 -3.46
CA GLN A 96 3.14 -21.65 -4.08
C GLN A 96 2.24 -20.62 -4.79
N ALA A 97 1.64 -20.99 -5.92
CA ALA A 97 0.83 -20.11 -6.75
C ALA A 97 -0.38 -20.84 -7.35
N ASP A 98 -1.08 -21.63 -6.53
CA ASP A 98 -2.24 -22.46 -6.92
C ASP A 98 -3.59 -21.80 -6.64
N SER A 99 -3.59 -20.59 -6.06
CA SER A 99 -4.78 -19.77 -5.83
C SER A 99 -4.47 -18.33 -6.15
N LEU A 100 -5.49 -17.55 -6.56
CA LEU A 100 -5.30 -16.15 -6.93
C LEU A 100 -4.61 -15.35 -5.81
N LEU A 101 -4.97 -15.57 -4.54
CA LEU A 101 -4.34 -14.91 -3.40
C LEU A 101 -2.83 -15.16 -3.36
N LEU A 102 -2.40 -16.41 -3.50
CA LEU A 102 -0.99 -16.78 -3.44
C LEU A 102 -0.22 -16.34 -4.68
N THR A 103 -0.83 -16.41 -5.86
CA THR A 103 -0.24 -15.92 -7.12
C THR A 103 -0.02 -14.41 -7.09
N VAL A 104 -1.00 -13.65 -6.61
CA VAL A 104 -0.84 -12.20 -6.40
C VAL A 104 0.23 -11.93 -5.36
N ALA A 105 0.31 -12.73 -4.28
CA ALA A 105 1.30 -12.53 -3.24
C ALA A 105 2.73 -12.78 -3.73
N LEU A 106 2.91 -13.75 -4.62
CA LEU A 106 4.18 -14.04 -5.27
C LEU A 106 4.62 -12.93 -6.23
N ALA A 107 3.66 -12.26 -6.89
CA ALA A 107 3.92 -11.17 -7.83
C ALA A 107 4.02 -9.78 -7.18
N PHE A 108 3.75 -9.67 -5.88
CA PHE A 108 3.69 -8.40 -5.17
C PHE A 108 5.06 -7.96 -4.65
N GLU A 109 5.49 -6.76 -5.03
CA GLU A 109 6.82 -6.22 -4.68
C GLU A 109 6.81 -5.26 -3.48
N GLY A 110 5.62 -4.96 -2.93
CA GLY A 110 5.46 -4.00 -1.84
C GLY A 110 5.55 -4.63 -0.43
N PRO A 111 5.29 -3.83 0.61
CA PRO A 111 5.24 -4.31 2.00
C PRO A 111 4.09 -5.29 2.21
N MET A 112 4.39 -6.45 2.79
CA MET A 112 3.42 -7.50 3.08
C MET A 112 3.29 -7.70 4.58
N MET A 113 2.05 -7.81 5.06
CA MET A 113 1.71 -8.10 6.45
C MET A 113 0.80 -9.32 6.53
N ILE A 114 1.01 -10.17 7.53
CA ILE A 114 0.13 -11.31 7.80
C ILE A 114 -0.32 -11.31 9.26
N ALA A 115 -1.60 -11.61 9.51
CA ALA A 115 -2.17 -11.79 10.84
C ALA A 115 -2.57 -13.26 11.01
N PRO A 116 -1.69 -14.11 11.58
CA PRO A 116 -1.96 -15.54 11.73
C PRO A 116 -3.18 -15.85 12.58
N ALA A 117 -3.90 -16.92 12.25
CA ALA A 117 -5.04 -17.38 13.04
C ALA A 117 -5.19 -18.91 12.97
N MET A 118 -4.91 -19.60 14.08
CA MET A 118 -4.96 -21.07 14.17
C MET A 118 -4.97 -21.57 15.63
N ASN A 119 -5.14 -22.88 15.82
CA ASN A 119 -5.03 -23.48 17.15
C ASN A 119 -3.60 -23.38 17.71
N THR A 120 -3.46 -23.32 19.03
CA THR A 120 -2.18 -23.23 19.75
C THR A 120 -1.16 -24.30 19.38
N LYS A 121 -1.58 -25.56 19.20
CA LYS A 121 -0.67 -26.64 18.77
C LYS A 121 -0.14 -26.42 17.37
N MET A 122 -0.96 -25.85 16.47
CA MET A 122 -0.53 -25.49 15.13
C MET A 122 0.43 -24.30 15.17
N TRP A 123 0.15 -23.29 16.01
CA TRP A 123 1.00 -22.13 16.19
C TRP A 123 2.41 -22.51 16.62
N PHE A 124 2.55 -23.38 17.63
CA PHE A 124 3.85 -23.82 18.11
C PHE A 124 4.47 -24.97 17.30
N ALA A 125 3.84 -25.41 16.21
CA ALA A 125 4.38 -26.47 15.39
C ALA A 125 5.73 -26.03 14.76
N PRO A 126 6.81 -26.84 14.83
CA PRO A 126 8.12 -26.47 14.30
C PRO A 126 8.07 -26.09 12.81
N ALA A 127 7.24 -26.77 12.01
CA ALA A 127 7.07 -26.46 10.60
C ALA A 127 6.50 -25.05 10.38
N LEU A 128 5.52 -24.62 11.17
CA LEU A 128 4.97 -23.27 11.06
C LEU A 128 6.01 -22.23 11.49
N GLN A 129 6.70 -22.45 12.60
CA GLN A 129 7.71 -21.53 13.11
C GLN A 129 8.84 -21.31 12.10
N SER A 130 9.31 -22.38 11.44
CA SER A 130 10.27 -22.28 10.33
C SER A 130 9.74 -21.46 9.15
N ASN A 131 8.46 -21.63 8.78
CA ASN A 131 7.84 -20.85 7.71
C ASN A 131 7.73 -19.36 8.08
N LEU A 132 7.32 -19.06 9.31
CA LEU A 132 7.24 -17.69 9.81
C LEU A 132 8.62 -17.03 9.82
N GLN A 133 9.66 -17.76 10.22
CA GLN A 133 11.03 -17.24 10.19
C GLN A 133 11.48 -16.95 8.75
N LEU A 134 11.17 -17.84 7.80
CA LEU A 134 11.49 -17.61 6.39
C LEU A 134 10.78 -16.37 5.83
N LEU A 135 9.52 -16.16 6.20
CA LEU A 135 8.76 -14.96 5.83
C LEU A 135 9.32 -13.69 6.46
N LYS A 136 9.69 -13.73 7.76
CA LYS A 136 10.35 -12.62 8.45
C LYS A 136 11.68 -12.24 7.76
N ASN A 137 12.48 -13.24 7.35
CA ASN A 137 13.72 -13.01 6.59
C ASN A 137 13.48 -12.38 5.21
N ARG A 138 12.28 -12.51 4.65
CA ARG A 138 11.85 -11.87 3.40
C ARG A 138 11.11 -10.55 3.62
N ASN A 139 11.25 -9.96 4.81
CA ASN A 139 10.62 -8.70 5.22
C ASN A 139 9.08 -8.73 5.25
N VAL A 140 8.47 -9.92 5.33
CA VAL A 140 7.04 -10.03 5.63
C VAL A 140 6.84 -9.79 7.12
N GLN A 141 6.04 -8.79 7.45
CA GLN A 141 5.73 -8.47 8.84
C GLN A 141 4.62 -9.38 9.37
N VAL A 142 4.91 -10.07 10.47
CA VAL A 142 3.94 -10.93 11.16
C VAL A 142 3.31 -10.14 12.30
N ILE A 143 1.98 -10.01 12.28
CA ILE A 143 1.18 -9.46 13.38
C ILE A 143 0.86 -10.61 14.32
N GLU A 144 1.54 -10.66 15.46
CA GLU A 144 1.50 -11.81 16.36
C GLU A 144 0.06 -12.09 16.86
N PRO A 145 -0.34 -13.38 16.95
CA PRO A 145 -1.65 -13.76 17.47
C PRO A 145 -1.75 -13.52 18.97
N ARG A 146 -2.98 -13.51 19.48
CA ARG A 146 -3.27 -13.35 20.91
C ARG A 146 -3.45 -14.67 21.63
N ASP A 147 -3.27 -14.59 22.95
CA ASP A 147 -3.78 -15.56 23.91
C ASP A 147 -5.28 -15.35 24.09
N GLY A 148 -6.04 -16.43 24.13
CA GLY A 148 -7.47 -16.39 24.43
C GLY A 148 -8.13 -17.74 24.30
N GLU A 149 -9.45 -17.77 24.51
CA GLU A 149 -10.25 -18.95 24.24
C GLU A 149 -10.36 -19.17 22.73
N LEU A 150 -9.89 -20.32 22.27
CA LEU A 150 -9.95 -20.71 20.87
C LEU A 150 -11.28 -21.41 20.55
N ALA A 151 -11.56 -21.62 19.26
CA ALA A 151 -12.79 -22.31 18.83
C ALA A 151 -12.94 -23.74 19.41
N CYS A 152 -11.85 -24.36 19.84
CA CYS A 152 -11.84 -25.65 20.55
C CYS A 152 -12.14 -25.56 22.05
N LYS A 153 -12.43 -24.36 22.59
CA LYS A 153 -12.59 -24.04 24.02
C LYS A 153 -11.34 -24.24 24.88
N GLU A 154 -10.18 -24.39 24.23
CA GLU A 154 -8.88 -24.37 24.91
C GLU A 154 -8.41 -22.91 25.03
N MET A 155 -7.77 -22.59 26.16
CA MET A 155 -7.04 -21.33 26.34
C MET A 155 -5.64 -21.47 25.76
N GLY A 156 -5.23 -20.55 24.89
CA GLY A 156 -3.86 -20.50 24.40
C GLY A 156 -3.63 -19.50 23.28
N THR A 157 -2.37 -19.37 22.87
CA THR A 157 -1.93 -18.48 21.79
C THR A 157 -2.44 -19.00 20.44
N GLY A 158 -2.91 -18.11 19.56
CA GLY A 158 -3.25 -18.48 18.18
C GLY A 158 -4.51 -17.80 17.63
N ALA A 159 -5.25 -17.10 18.48
CA ALA A 159 -6.34 -16.25 18.03
C ALA A 159 -5.79 -15.09 17.18
N MET A 160 -6.44 -14.78 16.06
CA MET A 160 -6.07 -13.60 15.27
C MET A 160 -6.08 -12.35 16.16
N ALA A 161 -5.07 -11.48 16.00
CA ALA A 161 -5.09 -10.13 16.53
C ALA A 161 -6.41 -9.42 16.21
N GLU A 162 -6.87 -8.54 17.08
CA GLU A 162 -8.12 -7.83 16.83
C GLU A 162 -7.97 -6.88 15.65
N PRO A 163 -9.08 -6.61 14.93
CA PRO A 163 -9.08 -5.66 13.84
C PRO A 163 -8.45 -4.30 14.20
N ASP A 164 -8.65 -3.80 15.42
CA ASP A 164 -8.08 -2.53 15.89
C ASP A 164 -6.55 -2.61 16.08
N GLU A 165 -6.03 -3.73 16.59
CA GLU A 165 -4.58 -3.97 16.76
C GLU A 165 -3.88 -4.12 15.40
N ILE A 166 -4.54 -4.80 14.45
CA ILE A 166 -4.09 -4.90 13.06
C ILE A 166 -4.04 -3.50 12.44
N LEU A 167 -5.09 -2.69 12.63
CA LEU A 167 -5.14 -1.31 12.13
C LEU A 167 -4.01 -0.47 12.72
N GLU A 168 -3.76 -0.56 14.03
CA GLU A 168 -2.67 0.14 14.69
C GLU A 168 -1.31 -0.28 14.11
N THR A 169 -1.10 -1.57 13.89
CA THR A 169 0.13 -2.10 13.30
C THR A 169 0.36 -1.59 11.88
N VAL A 170 -0.70 -1.57 11.05
CA VAL A 170 -0.68 -0.97 9.71
C VAL A 170 -0.31 0.52 9.82
N GLY A 171 -0.98 1.25 10.70
CA GLY A 171 -0.71 2.66 10.96
C GLY A 171 0.73 2.92 11.46
N ALA A 172 1.29 2.06 12.28
CA ALA A 172 2.66 2.18 12.79
C ALA A 172 3.70 1.93 11.70
N HIS A 173 3.49 0.94 10.82
CA HIS A 173 4.42 0.59 9.74
C HIS A 173 4.56 1.72 8.72
N PHE A 174 3.44 2.29 8.28
CA PHE A 174 3.44 3.43 7.36
C PHE A 174 3.62 4.77 8.10
N GLY A 175 3.71 4.71 9.43
CA GLY A 175 3.68 5.83 10.35
C GLY A 175 2.30 6.47 10.42
N LYS A 176 1.97 7.07 11.58
CA LYS A 176 1.26 8.34 11.55
C LYS A 176 2.10 9.21 10.65
N SER A 177 1.64 9.40 9.41
CA SER A 177 2.29 10.22 8.41
C SER A 177 2.86 11.47 9.11
N ARG A 178 4.20 11.52 9.31
CA ARG A 178 4.85 12.64 10.02
C ARG A 178 4.64 13.95 9.27
N LEU A 179 4.23 13.85 8.01
CA LEU A 179 3.92 14.95 7.14
C LEU A 179 2.41 15.21 7.06
N LYS A 180 1.58 14.53 7.88
CA LYS A 180 0.15 14.83 7.93
C LYS A 180 -0.01 16.26 8.41
N ASP A 181 -0.86 17.01 7.71
CA ASP A 181 -1.10 18.43 7.96
C ASP A 181 0.17 19.30 7.79
N LYS A 182 1.17 18.82 7.03
CA LYS A 182 2.37 19.57 6.64
C LYS A 182 2.26 20.05 5.20
N LYS A 183 2.49 21.34 4.99
CA LYS A 183 2.60 21.96 3.67
C LYS A 183 4.03 21.85 3.16
N ILE A 184 4.25 21.14 2.06
CA ILE A 184 5.56 20.92 1.45
C ILE A 184 5.55 21.50 0.03
N VAL A 185 6.45 22.46 -0.22
CA VAL A 185 6.66 23.04 -1.54
C VAL A 185 7.92 22.43 -2.15
N ILE A 186 7.83 21.89 -3.36
CA ILE A 186 8.90 21.18 -4.03
C ILE A 186 9.09 21.77 -5.42
N THR A 187 10.35 22.09 -5.79
CA THR A 187 10.68 22.46 -7.17
C THR A 187 11.23 21.26 -7.95
N ALA A 188 10.89 21.13 -9.23
CA ALA A 188 11.41 20.05 -10.08
C ALA A 188 11.71 20.51 -11.52
N GLY A 189 12.61 19.80 -12.21
CA GLY A 189 12.91 20.01 -13.63
C GLY A 189 13.91 21.14 -13.90
N ALA A 190 14.08 21.45 -15.17
CA ALA A 190 14.93 22.54 -15.67
C ALA A 190 14.12 23.84 -15.86
N THR A 191 14.77 24.99 -15.81
CA THR A 191 14.17 26.25 -16.33
C THR A 191 14.66 26.54 -17.74
N ARG A 192 13.90 27.35 -18.48
CA ARG A 192 14.20 27.81 -19.84
C ARG A 192 14.27 29.32 -19.86
N GLU A 193 15.47 29.85 -20.07
CA GLU A 193 15.73 31.29 -20.17
C GLU A 193 15.74 31.70 -21.65
N TYR A 194 14.66 32.33 -22.09
CA TYR A 194 14.47 32.71 -23.49
C TYR A 194 15.35 33.91 -23.87
N LEU A 195 16.13 33.75 -24.93
CA LEU A 195 16.93 34.82 -25.55
C LEU A 195 16.09 35.65 -26.53
N ASP A 196 15.14 34.98 -27.17
CA ASP A 196 14.16 35.49 -28.13
C ASP A 196 12.95 34.52 -28.13
N PRO A 197 11.88 34.75 -28.91
CA PRO A 197 10.69 33.88 -28.88
C PRO A 197 10.91 32.40 -29.24
N VAL A 198 12.08 32.02 -29.78
CA VAL A 198 12.37 30.66 -30.26
C VAL A 198 13.51 29.99 -29.49
N ARG A 199 14.59 30.72 -29.22
CA ARG A 199 15.81 30.17 -28.61
C ARG A 199 15.83 30.43 -27.10
N PHE A 200 16.28 29.43 -26.35
CA PHE A 200 16.42 29.51 -24.90
C PHE A 200 17.65 28.74 -24.41
N LEU A 201 18.14 29.11 -23.24
CA LEU A 201 19.13 28.37 -22.46
C LEU A 201 18.42 27.50 -21.43
N SER A 202 18.87 26.26 -21.26
CA SER A 202 18.29 25.28 -20.35
C SER A 202 19.33 24.21 -19.99
N ASN A 203 19.03 23.42 -18.97
CA ASN A 203 19.80 22.23 -18.60
C ASN A 203 18.99 20.93 -18.88
N PRO A 204 19.61 19.74 -18.85
CA PRO A 204 18.96 18.47 -19.20
C PRO A 204 18.14 17.84 -18.06
N SER A 205 17.87 18.57 -16.97
CA SER A 205 17.11 18.01 -15.86
C SER A 205 15.71 17.59 -16.29
N THR A 206 15.39 16.31 -16.05
CA THR A 206 14.09 15.72 -16.38
C THR A 206 13.01 16.03 -15.34
N GLY A 207 13.43 16.43 -14.13
CA GLY A 207 12.54 16.62 -12.97
C GLY A 207 12.12 15.33 -12.27
N ALA A 208 12.63 14.16 -12.69
CA ALA A 208 12.25 12.87 -12.13
C ALA A 208 12.40 12.79 -10.60
N MET A 209 13.50 13.32 -10.06
CA MET A 209 13.76 13.34 -8.63
C MET A 209 12.71 14.14 -7.85
N GLY A 210 12.44 15.38 -8.27
CA GLY A 210 11.46 16.24 -7.59
C GLY A 210 10.03 15.68 -7.66
N ILE A 211 9.66 15.10 -8.81
CA ILE A 211 8.36 14.42 -8.98
C ILE A 211 8.25 13.20 -8.06
N ALA A 212 9.31 12.39 -7.95
CA ALA A 212 9.33 11.24 -7.05
C ALA A 212 9.22 11.66 -5.58
N LEU A 213 9.90 12.73 -5.18
CA LEU A 213 9.78 13.32 -3.84
C LEU A 213 8.36 13.82 -3.56
N ALA A 214 7.74 14.53 -4.51
CA ALA A 214 6.36 14.99 -4.41
C ALA A 214 5.36 13.83 -4.23
N LYS A 215 5.52 12.77 -5.03
CA LYS A 215 4.70 11.56 -4.90
C LYS A 215 4.83 10.93 -3.52
N ARG A 216 6.07 10.72 -3.03
CA ARG A 216 6.29 10.11 -1.71
C ARG A 216 5.83 11.00 -0.55
N ALA A 217 5.98 12.32 -0.66
CA ALA A 217 5.48 13.25 0.35
C ALA A 217 3.95 13.21 0.44
N HIS A 218 3.27 13.21 -0.70
CA HIS A 218 1.81 13.12 -0.78
C HIS A 218 1.28 11.77 -0.27
N GLU A 219 1.92 10.66 -0.66
CA GLU A 219 1.60 9.31 -0.14
C GLU A 219 1.77 9.21 1.38
N ARG A 220 2.74 9.97 1.92
CA ARG A 220 2.96 10.18 3.34
C ARG A 220 2.17 11.37 3.88
N GLY A 221 0.99 11.68 3.33
CA GLY A 221 -0.02 12.56 3.90
C GLY A 221 0.26 14.05 3.92
N ALA A 222 1.31 14.53 3.25
CA ALA A 222 1.58 15.96 3.11
C ALA A 222 0.61 16.64 2.14
N GLU A 223 0.31 17.92 2.41
CA GLU A 223 -0.18 18.84 1.39
C GLU A 223 1.02 19.24 0.52
N VAL A 224 1.07 18.71 -0.70
CA VAL A 224 2.22 18.92 -1.61
C VAL A 224 1.86 19.91 -2.70
N ILE A 225 2.72 20.89 -2.89
CA ILE A 225 2.71 21.81 -4.02
C ILE A 225 3.99 21.61 -4.84
N LEU A 226 3.84 21.13 -6.06
CA LEU A 226 4.93 20.88 -6.99
C LEU A 226 5.03 22.01 -8.02
N VAL A 227 6.10 22.80 -7.95
CA VAL A 227 6.43 23.82 -8.94
C VAL A 227 7.45 23.22 -9.89
N HIS A 228 7.10 23.01 -11.15
CA HIS A 228 7.99 22.30 -12.06
C HIS A 228 8.26 23.06 -13.34
N GLY A 229 9.48 22.94 -13.83
CA GLY A 229 9.83 23.31 -15.18
C GLY A 229 9.24 22.35 -16.23
N PRO A 230 9.54 22.56 -17.53
CA PRO A 230 9.06 21.69 -18.59
C PRO A 230 9.51 20.24 -18.39
N THR A 231 8.57 19.30 -18.39
CA THR A 231 8.84 17.87 -18.25
C THR A 231 7.87 17.04 -19.11
N GLN A 232 8.29 15.86 -19.52
CA GLN A 232 7.44 14.86 -20.19
C GLN A 232 6.95 13.77 -19.22
N LEU A 233 7.40 13.83 -17.96
CA LEU A 233 7.03 12.84 -16.96
C LEU A 233 5.61 13.10 -16.46
N SER A 234 4.86 12.02 -16.23
CA SER A 234 3.51 12.13 -15.68
C SER A 234 3.55 12.56 -14.22
N ILE A 235 2.73 13.56 -13.90
CA ILE A 235 2.49 14.02 -12.54
C ILE A 235 1.11 13.50 -12.13
N PRO A 236 0.98 12.77 -11.01
CA PRO A 236 -0.31 12.29 -10.53
C PRO A 236 -1.30 13.45 -10.30
N GLU A 237 -2.53 13.33 -10.81
CA GLU A 237 -3.59 14.36 -10.68
C GLU A 237 -3.91 14.78 -9.24
N ARG A 238 -3.57 13.92 -8.27
CA ARG A 238 -3.80 14.16 -6.83
C ARG A 238 -2.79 15.11 -6.20
N ILE A 239 -1.71 15.47 -6.90
CA ILE A 239 -0.69 16.42 -6.45
C ILE A 239 -1.01 17.78 -7.06
N SER A 240 -1.10 18.82 -6.22
CA SER A 240 -1.25 20.19 -6.72
C SER A 240 0.05 20.60 -7.41
N SER A 241 0.00 20.83 -8.73
CA SER A 241 1.19 21.13 -9.52
C SER A 241 0.99 22.33 -10.43
N VAL A 242 2.05 23.13 -10.58
CA VAL A 242 2.11 24.21 -11.56
C VAL A 242 3.34 24.07 -12.45
N SER A 243 3.13 24.29 -13.74
CA SER A 243 4.21 24.37 -14.73
C SER A 243 4.69 25.81 -14.86
N VAL A 244 5.99 26.04 -14.73
CA VAL A 244 6.66 27.33 -14.91
C VAL A 244 7.74 27.22 -15.99
N THR A 245 8.13 28.34 -16.59
CA THR A 245 9.11 28.35 -17.68
C THR A 245 10.47 28.85 -17.22
N SER A 246 10.55 30.05 -16.64
CA SER A 246 11.82 30.67 -16.24
C SER A 246 12.12 30.52 -14.75
N ALA A 247 13.38 30.75 -14.39
CA ALA A 247 13.84 30.85 -13.00
C ALA A 247 13.04 31.89 -12.21
N GLN A 248 12.77 33.05 -12.82
CA GLN A 248 11.97 34.10 -12.19
C GLN A 248 10.54 33.65 -11.90
N GLN A 249 9.86 33.01 -12.87
CA GLN A 249 8.50 32.48 -12.65
C GLN A 249 8.46 31.42 -11.56
N MET A 250 9.48 30.55 -11.52
CA MET A 250 9.61 29.54 -10.47
C MET A 250 9.76 30.21 -9.10
N TYR A 251 10.63 31.22 -9.00
CA TYR A 251 10.82 32.00 -7.78
C TYR A 251 9.53 32.65 -7.31
N ASP A 252 8.86 33.41 -8.19
CA ASP A 252 7.64 34.15 -7.86
C ASP A 252 6.54 33.21 -7.34
N TYR A 253 6.37 32.05 -8.00
CA TYR A 253 5.39 31.07 -7.57
C TYR A 253 5.76 30.43 -6.24
N VAL A 254 7.02 30.01 -6.06
CA VAL A 254 7.47 29.44 -4.78
C VAL A 254 7.22 30.43 -3.65
N MET A 255 7.57 31.70 -3.84
CA MET A 255 7.34 32.76 -2.85
C MET A 255 5.86 32.96 -2.53
N SER A 256 4.98 32.88 -3.53
CA SER A 256 3.52 32.95 -3.32
C SER A 256 2.95 31.80 -2.48
N GLN A 257 3.69 30.69 -2.37
CA GLN A 257 3.29 29.52 -1.59
C GLN A 257 3.87 29.50 -0.18
N THR A 258 4.65 30.52 0.19
CA THR A 258 5.16 30.68 1.55
C THR A 258 4.12 31.32 2.49
N PRO A 259 4.11 30.98 3.80
CA PRO A 259 4.98 30.01 4.46
C PRO A 259 4.61 28.56 4.11
N SER A 260 5.62 27.69 4.10
CA SER A 260 5.48 26.23 4.06
C SER A 260 6.24 25.62 5.25
N ASP A 261 5.88 24.41 5.66
CA ASP A 261 6.63 23.69 6.70
C ASP A 261 7.99 23.21 6.19
N VAL A 262 8.05 22.82 4.91
CA VAL A 262 9.26 22.35 4.25
C VAL A 262 9.31 22.91 2.83
N PHE A 263 10.51 23.33 2.42
CA PHE A 263 10.83 23.66 1.03
C PHE A 263 11.94 22.75 0.53
N ILE A 264 11.72 22.10 -0.61
CA ILE A 264 12.70 21.22 -1.26
C ILE A 264 13.07 21.81 -2.62
N SER A 265 14.26 22.39 -2.69
CA SER A 265 14.80 22.94 -3.93
C SER A 265 15.50 21.84 -4.74
N SER A 266 14.74 21.10 -5.55
CA SER A 266 15.28 20.02 -6.40
C SER A 266 15.21 20.30 -7.90
N ALA A 267 14.67 21.45 -8.30
CA ALA A 267 14.82 21.94 -9.67
C ALA A 267 16.28 22.30 -9.95
N ALA A 268 16.72 22.04 -11.17
CA ALA A 268 17.95 22.59 -11.72
C ALA A 268 17.60 23.96 -12.29
N VAL A 269 17.59 24.97 -11.43
CA VAL A 269 17.32 26.36 -11.81
C VAL A 269 18.55 26.90 -12.55
N ALA A 270 18.33 27.70 -13.59
CA ALA A 270 19.42 28.43 -14.24
C ALA A 270 20.07 29.42 -13.26
N ASP A 271 21.41 29.47 -13.28
CA ASP A 271 22.22 30.39 -12.46
C ASP A 271 22.04 31.86 -12.84
#